data_AF-A4FHR9-F1
#
_entry.id   AF-A4FHR9-F1
#
_cell.length_a   1.000
_cell.length_b   1.000
_cell.length_c   1.000
_cell.angle_alpha   90.00
_cell.angle_beta   90.00
_cell.angle_gamma   90.00
#
_symmetry.space_group_name_H-M   'P 1'
#
loop_
_entity.id
_entity.type
_entity.pdbx_description
1 polymer ?
#
loop_
_entity_poly.entity_id
_entity_poly.type
_entity_poly.pdbx_seq_one_letter_code
_entity_poly.pdbx_strand_id
1 'polypeptide(L)'
;MGIPVREALRVGAYLVGQRLRRREKFALTLELEPLFACNLACAGCGKIQHPAGVLKQRMPVEQALAAVEECGAPVVSIAGGEPLMHPEIDVLVAELVRRKKFVYLCTNALLMPRKIDKLRPSPYFSWAVHIDGLEQRHDESVCKQGVFAQAVDNVREAQRRGFRVTTNSTFFTSDTPASVIEVLNFLNDELRVDRMMLSPAYAYDKAPDQEHFLGVAETRELFSKVFADGRRRRWRFNHSPRFLDFLAGDVDFACTAWAIPSYSLYGWQRPCYLMSDGYAQTYRELLEETDWSAYGPGPRPAVRQLHGPLRLRADRGAGHDGVPAGVDSRTPVLKGLDTSP
;
A
#
# COMPACT_ATOMS: atom_id res chain seq x y z
N MET A 1 6.66 4.13 16.01
CA MET A 1 6.27 4.95 14.82
C MET A 1 6.50 4.14 13.57
N GLY A 2 5.55 4.10 12.64
CA GLY A 2 5.59 3.25 11.42
C GLY A 2 6.41 3.81 10.25
N ILE A 3 6.65 5.11 10.22
CA ILE A 3 7.48 5.83 9.23
C ILE A 3 8.65 6.56 9.92
N PRO A 4 9.79 6.79 9.24
CA PRO A 4 10.87 7.61 9.78
C PRO A 4 10.37 9.02 10.15
N VAL A 5 10.94 9.59 11.22
CA VAL A 5 10.53 10.91 11.74
C VAL A 5 10.59 12.00 10.67
N ARG A 6 11.62 11.99 9.83
CA ARG A 6 11.77 12.95 8.71
C ARG A 6 10.61 12.86 7.72
N GLU A 7 10.18 11.65 7.40
CA GLU A 7 9.06 11.40 6.50
C GLU A 7 7.75 11.85 7.13
N ALA A 8 7.52 11.49 8.40
CA ALA A 8 6.35 11.92 9.17
C ALA A 8 6.22 13.46 9.23
N LEU A 9 7.31 14.17 9.51
CA LEU A 9 7.31 15.63 9.61
C LEU A 9 7.03 16.30 8.25
N ARG A 10 7.66 15.82 7.17
CA ARG A 10 7.49 16.41 5.84
C ARG A 10 6.12 16.13 5.25
N VAL A 11 5.62 14.90 5.41
CA VAL A 11 4.24 14.54 5.04
C VAL A 11 3.23 15.30 5.91
N GLY A 12 3.46 15.41 7.21
CA GLY A 12 2.61 16.21 8.12
C GLY A 12 2.53 17.68 7.70
N ALA A 13 3.67 18.31 7.41
CA ALA A 13 3.73 19.67 6.91
C ALA A 13 3.00 19.84 5.56
N TYR A 14 3.16 18.87 4.66
CA TYR A 14 2.42 18.84 3.39
C TYR A 14 0.91 18.81 3.62
N LEU A 15 0.41 17.89 4.46
CA LEU A 15 -1.01 17.76 4.79
C LEU A 15 -1.58 19.04 5.42
N VAL A 16 -0.85 19.65 6.36
CA VAL A 16 -1.23 20.94 6.95
C VAL A 16 -1.33 22.02 5.85
N GLY A 17 -0.35 22.06 4.94
CA GLY A 17 -0.35 22.98 3.80
C GLY A 17 -1.54 22.79 2.85
N GLN A 18 -1.95 21.55 2.58
CA GLN A 18 -3.14 21.27 1.77
C GLN A 18 -4.42 21.73 2.48
N ARG A 19 -4.52 21.46 3.79
CA ARG A 19 -5.65 21.88 4.62
C ARG A 19 -5.78 23.40 4.69
N LEU A 20 -4.68 24.13 4.88
CA LEU A 20 -4.69 25.59 4.89
C LEU A 20 -5.14 26.19 3.55
N ARG A 21 -4.82 25.53 2.44
CA ARG A 21 -5.29 25.90 1.09
C ARG A 21 -6.71 25.41 0.77
N ARG A 22 -7.38 24.75 1.73
CA ARG A 22 -8.72 24.15 1.56
C ARG A 22 -8.83 23.22 0.35
N ARG A 23 -7.74 22.52 0.01
CA ARG A 23 -7.76 21.52 -1.07
C ARG A 23 -8.33 20.22 -0.52
N GLU A 24 -9.46 19.80 -1.10
CA GLU A 24 -10.14 18.57 -0.69
C GLU A 24 -9.52 17.32 -1.31
N LYS A 25 -9.08 17.43 -2.57
CA LYS A 25 -8.44 16.36 -3.34
C LYS A 25 -7.01 16.76 -3.67
N PHE A 26 -6.07 15.91 -3.27
CA PHE A 26 -4.64 16.09 -3.53
C PHE A 26 -3.92 14.75 -3.43
N ALA A 27 -2.82 14.61 -4.18
CA ALA A 27 -1.99 13.42 -4.14
C ALA A 27 -1.13 13.40 -2.88
N LEU A 28 -1.08 12.27 -2.19
CA LEU A 28 -0.18 12.03 -1.07
C LEU A 28 0.99 11.14 -1.50
N THR A 29 0.68 10.11 -2.28
CA THR A 29 1.64 9.18 -2.87
C THR A 29 1.34 9.09 -4.36
N LEU A 30 2.32 9.32 -5.22
CA LEU A 30 2.18 8.98 -6.64
C LEU A 30 2.57 7.52 -6.84
N GLU A 31 1.73 6.74 -7.50
CA GLU A 31 2.13 5.48 -8.09
C GLU A 31 2.58 5.74 -9.54
N LEU A 32 3.86 5.47 -9.81
CA LEU A 32 4.48 5.74 -11.10
C LEU A 32 4.87 4.42 -11.76
N GLU A 33 4.31 4.15 -12.94
CA GLU A 33 4.57 2.94 -13.72
C GLU A 33 5.37 3.30 -14.99
N PRO A 34 6.72 3.40 -14.91
CA PRO A 34 7.54 3.84 -16.04
C PRO A 34 7.65 2.78 -17.15
N LEU A 35 7.20 1.55 -16.90
CA LEU A 35 7.15 0.46 -17.87
C LEU A 35 6.16 -0.63 -17.40
N PHE A 36 5.72 -1.47 -18.33
CA PHE A 36 4.89 -2.64 -18.05
C PHE A 36 5.62 -3.99 -18.22
N ALA A 37 6.84 -4.01 -18.77
CA ALA A 37 7.60 -5.26 -18.89
C ALA A 37 8.06 -5.80 -17.54
N CYS A 38 7.99 -7.11 -17.34
CA CYS A 38 8.50 -7.79 -16.15
C CYS A 38 9.34 -9.00 -16.55
N ASN A 39 10.25 -9.39 -15.65
CA ASN A 39 11.05 -10.61 -15.73
C ASN A 39 10.36 -11.82 -15.05
N LEU A 40 9.16 -11.63 -14.52
CA LEU A 40 8.29 -12.65 -13.93
C LEU A 40 6.88 -12.56 -14.50
N ALA A 41 6.12 -13.64 -14.37
CA ALA A 41 4.72 -13.75 -14.79
C ALA A 41 3.85 -14.25 -13.63
N CYS A 42 3.75 -13.45 -12.57
CA CYS A 42 3.08 -13.83 -11.33
C CYS A 42 1.57 -14.06 -11.55
N ALA A 43 1.00 -15.06 -10.88
CA ALA A 43 -0.40 -15.46 -11.06
C ALA A 43 -1.41 -14.34 -10.72
N GLY A 44 -1.10 -13.54 -9.69
CA GLY A 44 -1.94 -12.42 -9.25
C GLY A 44 -1.67 -11.08 -9.95
N CYS A 45 -0.83 -11.03 -10.99
CA CYS A 45 -0.42 -9.79 -11.64
C CYS A 45 -1.09 -9.61 -13.02
N GLY A 46 -1.90 -8.55 -13.17
CA GLY A 46 -2.46 -8.15 -14.47
C GLY A 46 -1.61 -7.16 -15.26
N LYS A 47 -0.53 -6.62 -14.68
CA LYS A 47 0.21 -5.46 -15.22
C LYS A 47 1.10 -5.76 -16.43
N ILE A 48 1.35 -7.03 -16.74
CA ILE A 48 2.16 -7.44 -17.91
C ILE A 48 1.30 -7.81 -19.12
N GLN A 49 -0.03 -7.74 -19.00
CA GLN A 49 -0.98 -8.08 -20.08
C GLN A 49 -1.19 -6.89 -21.03
N HIS A 50 -0.13 -6.56 -21.77
CA HIS A 50 -0.14 -5.49 -22.76
C HIS A 50 0.42 -5.97 -24.11
N PRO A 51 0.08 -5.31 -25.23
CA PRO A 51 0.68 -5.61 -26.52
C PRO A 51 2.20 -5.52 -26.47
N ALA A 52 2.90 -6.37 -27.23
CA ALA A 52 4.36 -6.43 -27.25
C ALA A 52 5.03 -5.07 -27.55
N GLY A 53 4.40 -4.23 -28.38
CA GLY A 53 4.87 -2.87 -28.65
C GLY A 53 4.92 -1.99 -27.40
N VAL A 54 3.91 -2.10 -26.52
CA VAL A 54 3.82 -1.35 -25.26
C VAL A 54 4.82 -1.91 -24.24
N LEU A 55 4.96 -3.23 -24.14
CA LEU A 55 5.92 -3.86 -23.23
C LEU A 55 7.39 -3.44 -23.51
N LYS A 56 7.70 -3.08 -24.76
CA LYS A 56 9.03 -2.58 -25.14
C LYS A 56 9.26 -1.11 -24.77
N GLN A 57 8.22 -0.34 -24.47
CA GLN A 57 8.35 1.09 -24.16
C GLN A 57 8.93 1.32 -22.77
N ARG A 58 9.64 2.43 -22.62
CA ARG A 58 10.27 2.91 -21.40
C ARG A 58 9.94 4.39 -21.28
N MET A 59 9.31 4.80 -20.20
CA MET A 59 8.93 6.19 -19.96
C MET A 59 10.19 7.04 -19.82
N PRO A 60 10.38 8.09 -20.63
CA PRO A 60 11.49 9.03 -20.45
C PRO A 60 11.52 9.60 -19.02
N VAL A 61 12.71 9.81 -18.48
CA VAL A 61 12.89 10.33 -17.11
C VAL A 61 12.19 11.69 -16.95
N GLU A 62 12.27 12.54 -17.98
CA GLU A 62 11.66 13.87 -18.00
C GLU A 62 10.14 13.79 -17.90
N GLN A 63 9.53 12.82 -18.57
CA GLN A 63 8.08 12.59 -18.50
C GLN A 63 7.67 12.16 -17.09
N ALA A 64 8.39 11.22 -16.49
CA ALA A 64 8.15 10.79 -15.11
C ALA A 64 8.29 11.95 -14.11
N LEU A 65 9.33 12.78 -14.25
CA LEU A 65 9.54 13.95 -13.40
C LEU A 65 8.45 15.00 -13.58
N ALA A 66 7.98 15.23 -14.81
CA ALA A 66 6.88 16.15 -15.07
C ALA A 66 5.60 15.72 -14.35
N ALA A 67 5.23 14.43 -14.39
CA ALA A 67 4.05 13.92 -13.67
C ALA A 67 4.18 14.06 -12.14
N VAL A 68 5.38 13.82 -11.60
CA VAL A 68 5.67 13.99 -10.16
C VAL A 68 5.56 15.46 -9.73
N GLU A 69 6.01 16.38 -10.58
CA GLU A 69 5.92 17.83 -10.33
C GLU A 69 4.48 18.31 -10.45
N GLU A 70 3.74 17.83 -11.44
CA GLU A 70 2.34 18.18 -11.70
C GLU A 70 1.41 17.85 -10.53
N CYS A 71 1.47 16.61 -10.01
CA CYS A 71 0.60 16.21 -8.88
C CYS A 71 1.09 16.70 -7.51
N GLY A 72 2.37 17.04 -7.40
CA GLY A 72 2.97 17.58 -6.18
C GLY A 72 3.11 16.58 -5.02
N ALA A 73 2.87 15.28 -5.24
CA ALA A 73 2.92 14.27 -4.19
C ALA A 73 4.29 14.25 -3.46
N PRO A 74 4.33 14.21 -2.12
CA PRO A 74 5.59 14.12 -1.37
C PRO A 74 6.26 12.74 -1.44
N VAL A 75 5.47 11.69 -1.69
CA VAL A 75 5.92 10.29 -1.79
C VAL A 75 5.72 9.82 -3.24
N VAL A 76 6.68 9.06 -3.77
CA VAL A 76 6.61 8.44 -5.09
C VAL A 76 6.93 6.95 -4.95
N SER A 77 5.95 6.11 -5.24
CA SER A 77 6.12 4.67 -5.37
C SER A 77 6.35 4.36 -6.84
N ILE A 78 7.55 3.91 -7.19
CA ILE A 78 7.87 3.50 -8.56
C ILE A 78 7.56 2.01 -8.67
N ALA A 79 6.51 1.69 -9.42
CA ALA A 79 5.93 0.36 -9.60
C ALA A 79 5.74 0.04 -11.10
N GLY A 80 4.79 -0.84 -11.45
CA GLY A 80 4.49 -1.26 -12.83
C GLY A 80 4.84 -2.72 -13.08
N GLY A 81 5.57 -2.99 -14.17
CA GLY A 81 6.22 -4.29 -14.41
C GLY A 81 7.35 -4.53 -13.40
N GLU A 82 8.59 -4.72 -13.87
CA GLU A 82 9.78 -4.67 -13.01
C GLU A 82 10.56 -3.37 -13.28
N PRO A 83 10.46 -2.36 -12.39
CA PRO A 83 11.12 -1.06 -12.59
C PRO A 83 12.62 -1.15 -12.85
N LEU A 84 13.32 -2.15 -12.31
CA LEU A 84 14.76 -2.34 -12.54
C LEU A 84 15.10 -2.75 -13.99
N MET A 85 14.11 -3.11 -14.81
CA MET A 85 14.27 -3.26 -16.27
C MET A 85 14.35 -1.93 -17.01
N HIS A 86 14.07 -0.80 -16.36
CA HIS A 86 14.23 0.52 -16.96
C HIS A 86 15.73 0.86 -17.04
N PRO A 87 16.25 1.24 -18.23
CA PRO A 87 17.68 1.50 -18.40
C PRO A 87 18.16 2.65 -17.50
N GLU A 88 17.31 3.66 -17.29
CA GLU A 88 17.61 4.90 -16.56
C GLU A 88 16.90 4.99 -15.20
N ILE A 89 16.51 3.85 -14.60
CA ILE A 89 15.84 3.86 -13.29
C ILE A 89 16.66 4.58 -12.21
N ASP A 90 17.98 4.41 -12.25
CA ASP A 90 18.92 5.03 -11.32
C ASP A 90 18.94 6.55 -11.46
N VAL A 91 18.85 7.08 -12.69
CA VAL A 91 18.76 8.51 -12.96
C VAL A 91 17.45 9.07 -12.41
N LEU A 92 16.32 8.41 -12.68
CA LEU A 92 15.01 8.82 -12.16
C LEU A 92 15.00 8.86 -10.63
N VAL A 93 15.48 7.80 -9.98
CA VAL A 93 15.56 7.74 -8.51
C VAL A 93 16.45 8.85 -7.96
N ALA A 94 17.62 9.08 -8.55
CA ALA A 94 18.54 10.14 -8.12
C ALA A 94 17.90 11.53 -8.21
N GLU A 95 17.19 11.83 -9.31
CA GLU A 95 16.51 13.10 -9.52
C GLU A 95 15.33 13.32 -8.57
N LEU A 96 14.59 12.26 -8.22
CA LEU A 96 13.52 12.32 -7.21
C LEU A 96 14.07 12.54 -5.79
N VAL A 97 15.14 11.83 -5.44
CA VAL A 97 15.85 12.00 -4.16
C VAL A 97 16.42 13.42 -4.04
N ARG A 98 17.00 13.97 -5.11
CA ARG A 98 17.51 15.35 -5.18
C ARG A 98 16.39 16.37 -4.91
N ARG A 99 15.18 16.10 -5.41
CA ARG A 99 13.96 16.88 -5.14
C ARG A 99 13.35 16.63 -3.76
N LYS A 100 13.97 15.78 -2.93
CA LYS A 100 13.49 15.40 -1.58
C LYS A 100 12.08 14.80 -1.61
N LYS A 101 11.79 14.00 -2.64
CA LYS A 101 10.64 13.10 -2.68
C LYS A 101 11.01 11.80 -1.96
N PHE A 102 10.10 11.23 -1.18
CA PHE A 102 10.34 9.90 -0.59
C PHE A 102 10.05 8.85 -1.66
N VAL A 103 11.10 8.17 -2.11
CA VAL A 103 11.03 7.19 -3.18
C VAL A 103 10.96 5.79 -2.58
N TYR A 104 9.90 5.07 -2.93
CA TYR A 104 9.78 3.63 -2.73
C TYR A 104 9.95 2.96 -4.09
N LEU A 105 11.06 2.26 -4.30
CA LEU A 105 11.30 1.53 -5.53
C LEU A 105 10.82 0.09 -5.36
N CYS A 106 9.66 -0.22 -5.93
CA CYS A 106 9.08 -1.55 -5.88
C CYS A 106 9.85 -2.50 -6.79
N THR A 107 10.11 -3.72 -6.33
CA THR A 107 10.84 -4.73 -7.11
C THR A 107 10.58 -6.15 -6.60
N ASN A 108 10.70 -7.14 -7.49
CA ASN A 108 10.80 -8.56 -7.13
C ASN A 108 12.22 -8.97 -6.68
N ALA A 109 13.11 -8.01 -6.53
CA ALA A 109 14.50 -8.14 -6.07
C ALA A 109 15.47 -8.88 -6.99
N LEU A 110 15.03 -9.64 -8.00
CA LEU A 110 15.91 -10.45 -8.84
C LEU A 110 16.94 -9.63 -9.63
N LEU A 111 16.58 -8.40 -10.00
CA LEU A 111 17.45 -7.50 -10.77
C LEU A 111 18.22 -6.50 -9.90
N MET A 112 18.06 -6.53 -8.57
CA MET A 112 18.78 -5.64 -7.65
C MET A 112 20.31 -5.68 -7.86
N PRO A 113 20.97 -6.85 -7.99
CA PRO A 113 22.42 -6.90 -8.17
C PRO A 113 22.92 -6.13 -9.39
N ARG A 114 22.09 -5.98 -10.44
CA ARG A 114 22.48 -5.26 -11.67
C ARG A 114 22.41 -3.74 -11.53
N LYS A 115 21.70 -3.24 -10.52
CA LYS A 115 21.36 -1.82 -10.37
C LYS A 115 21.83 -1.22 -9.05
N ILE A 116 22.07 -2.04 -8.04
CA ILE A 116 22.39 -1.58 -6.69
C ILE A 116 23.66 -0.70 -6.63
N ASP A 117 24.66 -0.96 -7.48
CA ASP A 117 25.89 -0.15 -7.55
C ASP A 117 25.66 1.27 -8.09
N LYS A 118 24.57 1.47 -8.84
CA LYS A 118 24.21 2.77 -9.43
C LYS A 118 23.34 3.62 -8.49
N LEU A 119 22.80 3.00 -7.46
CA LEU A 119 21.95 3.64 -6.46
C LEU A 119 22.76 3.92 -5.19
N ARG A 120 22.30 4.87 -4.38
CA ARG A 120 22.96 5.24 -3.12
C ARG A 120 21.95 5.23 -1.97
N PRO A 121 22.34 4.75 -0.77
CA PRO A 121 21.52 4.91 0.41
C PRO A 121 21.17 6.38 0.63
N SER A 122 19.92 6.65 0.95
CA SER A 122 19.43 8.00 1.19
C SER A 122 18.26 7.95 2.17
N PRO A 123 18.11 8.93 3.06
CA PRO A 123 16.92 9.05 3.92
C PRO A 123 15.63 9.33 3.14
N TYR A 124 15.72 9.56 1.82
CA TYR A 124 14.61 9.74 0.89
C TYR A 124 14.40 8.54 -0.03
N PHE A 125 15.13 7.44 0.14
CA PHE A 125 15.03 6.26 -0.70
C PHE A 125 14.83 4.99 0.13
N SER A 126 13.94 4.12 -0.33
CA SER A 126 13.73 2.80 0.22
C SER A 126 13.51 1.80 -0.91
N TRP A 127 14.14 0.63 -0.80
CA TRP A 127 13.67 -0.54 -1.52
C TRP A 127 12.31 -0.97 -0.98
N ALA A 128 11.39 -1.36 -1.85
CA ALA A 128 10.11 -1.97 -1.52
C ALA A 128 10.05 -3.35 -2.18
N VAL A 129 10.57 -4.37 -1.48
CA VAL A 129 10.70 -5.72 -2.03
C VAL A 129 9.41 -6.51 -1.80
N HIS A 130 8.88 -7.11 -2.86
CA HIS A 130 7.72 -7.99 -2.74
C HIS A 130 8.11 -9.34 -2.17
N ILE A 131 7.51 -9.71 -1.02
CA ILE A 131 7.64 -11.01 -0.37
C ILE A 131 6.25 -11.43 0.11
N ASP A 132 5.57 -12.25 -0.68
CA ASP A 132 4.16 -12.63 -0.48
C ASP A 132 3.96 -13.91 0.35
N GLY A 133 5.04 -14.51 0.86
CA GLY A 133 5.00 -15.71 1.68
C GLY A 133 6.40 -16.19 2.04
N LEU A 134 6.49 -17.31 2.75
CA LEU A 134 7.74 -18.07 2.87
C LEU A 134 8.03 -18.82 1.55
N GLU A 135 9.20 -19.45 1.45
CA GLU A 135 9.80 -19.95 0.21
C GLU A 135 8.82 -20.60 -0.77
N GLN A 136 8.20 -21.72 -0.40
CA GLN A 136 7.27 -22.43 -1.27
C GLN A 136 6.13 -21.52 -1.75
N ARG A 137 5.46 -20.84 -0.81
CA ARG A 137 4.29 -20.01 -1.08
C ARG A 137 4.61 -18.80 -1.97
N HIS A 138 5.78 -18.19 -1.75
CA HIS A 138 6.24 -17.05 -2.54
C HIS A 138 6.63 -17.47 -3.96
N ASP A 139 7.37 -18.57 -4.09
CA ASP A 139 7.78 -19.08 -5.40
C ASP A 139 6.57 -19.53 -6.24
N GLU A 140 5.55 -20.09 -5.59
CA GLU A 140 4.25 -20.39 -6.22
C GLU A 140 3.55 -19.10 -6.70
N SER A 141 3.50 -18.03 -5.88
CA SER A 141 2.82 -16.78 -6.24
C SER A 141 3.43 -16.10 -7.47
N VAL A 142 4.75 -16.19 -7.59
CA VAL A 142 5.51 -15.61 -8.71
C VAL A 142 5.76 -16.59 -9.86
N CYS A 143 5.22 -17.81 -9.76
CA CYS A 143 5.30 -18.87 -10.75
C CYS A 143 6.74 -19.25 -11.14
N LYS A 144 7.68 -19.17 -10.17
CA LYS A 144 9.10 -19.47 -10.40
C LYS A 144 9.79 -19.87 -9.10
N GLN A 145 10.44 -21.03 -9.12
CA GLN A 145 11.25 -21.54 -8.01
C GLN A 145 12.55 -20.76 -7.79
N GLY A 146 12.98 -20.66 -6.54
CA GLY A 146 14.20 -20.01 -6.07
C GLY A 146 14.12 -18.49 -5.97
N VAL A 147 12.95 -17.88 -6.20
CA VAL A 147 12.80 -16.42 -6.16
C VAL A 147 12.90 -15.91 -4.73
N PHE A 148 12.28 -16.59 -3.78
CA PHE A 148 12.34 -16.21 -2.36
C PHE A 148 13.78 -16.18 -1.84
N ALA A 149 14.53 -17.26 -2.03
CA ALA A 149 15.92 -17.36 -1.58
C ALA A 149 16.78 -16.24 -2.16
N GLN A 150 16.67 -16.01 -3.48
CA GLN A 150 17.41 -14.95 -4.15
C GLN A 150 16.99 -13.54 -3.68
N ALA A 151 15.68 -13.31 -3.47
CA ALA A 151 15.18 -12.04 -2.96
C ALA A 151 15.71 -11.75 -1.54
N VAL A 152 15.69 -12.75 -0.65
CA VAL A 152 16.24 -12.66 0.70
C VAL A 152 17.73 -12.31 0.70
N ASP A 153 18.53 -12.95 -0.16
CA ASP A 153 19.96 -12.66 -0.27
C ASP A 153 20.22 -11.24 -0.79
N ASN A 154 19.44 -10.79 -1.79
CA ASN A 154 19.54 -9.43 -2.30
C ASN A 154 19.09 -8.37 -1.28
N VAL A 155 18.09 -8.69 -0.44
CA VAL A 155 17.70 -7.84 0.69
C VAL A 155 18.84 -7.71 1.70
N ARG A 156 19.46 -8.83 2.10
CA ARG A 156 20.60 -8.83 3.02
C ARG A 156 21.76 -8.00 2.47
N GLU A 157 22.07 -8.12 1.18
CA GLU A 157 23.12 -7.34 0.55
C GLU A 157 22.78 -5.84 0.52
N ALA A 158 21.52 -5.47 0.24
CA ALA A 158 21.08 -4.08 0.30
C ALA A 158 21.19 -3.51 1.73
N GLN A 159 20.77 -4.27 2.74
CA GLN A 159 20.92 -3.89 4.15
C GLN A 159 22.40 -3.73 4.53
N ARG A 160 23.29 -4.65 4.10
CA ARG A 160 24.73 -4.58 4.34
C ARG A 160 25.36 -3.30 3.77
N ARG A 161 24.85 -2.83 2.64
CA ARG A 161 25.25 -1.56 2.01
C ARG A 161 24.60 -0.32 2.62
N GLY A 162 23.79 -0.49 3.66
CA GLY A 162 23.14 0.61 4.39
C GLY A 162 21.88 1.14 3.72
N PHE A 163 21.32 0.44 2.73
CA PHE A 163 20.02 0.82 2.19
C PHE A 163 18.90 0.51 3.17
N ARG A 164 17.92 1.41 3.24
CA ARG A 164 16.62 1.11 3.84
C ARG A 164 15.89 0.10 2.95
N VAL A 165 15.41 -0.98 3.57
CA VAL A 165 14.61 -2.00 2.89
C VAL A 165 13.27 -2.16 3.60
N THR A 166 12.21 -1.93 2.84
CA THR A 166 10.85 -2.26 3.23
C THR A 166 10.34 -3.42 2.38
N THR A 167 9.35 -4.13 2.89
CA THR A 167 8.67 -5.18 2.13
C THR A 167 7.23 -4.79 1.84
N ASN A 168 6.68 -5.36 0.78
CA ASN A 168 5.24 -5.40 0.55
C ASN A 168 4.81 -6.86 0.42
N SER A 169 3.73 -7.23 1.10
CA SER A 169 3.20 -8.60 1.09
C SER A 169 1.72 -8.56 0.72
N THR A 170 1.36 -9.39 -0.24
CA THR A 170 -0.01 -9.57 -0.72
C THR A 170 -0.50 -10.95 -0.35
N PHE A 171 -1.62 -11.03 0.38
CA PHE A 171 -2.20 -12.29 0.84
C PHE A 171 -3.51 -12.59 0.12
N PHE A 172 -3.67 -13.84 -0.28
CA PHE A 172 -4.74 -14.39 -1.10
C PHE A 172 -5.61 -15.35 -0.27
N THR A 173 -6.69 -15.88 -0.85
CA THR A 173 -7.59 -16.81 -0.15
C THR A 173 -6.92 -18.11 0.28
N SER A 174 -5.81 -18.48 -0.35
CA SER A 174 -5.00 -19.64 0.02
C SER A 174 -4.15 -19.41 1.28
N ASP A 175 -4.05 -18.18 1.77
CA ASP A 175 -3.27 -17.84 2.96
C ASP A 175 -4.08 -18.01 4.25
N THR A 176 -3.43 -18.52 5.29
CA THR A 176 -4.04 -18.71 6.61
C THR A 176 -3.49 -17.69 7.60
N PRO A 177 -4.17 -17.42 8.74
CA PRO A 177 -3.59 -16.57 9.78
C PRO A 177 -2.20 -17.04 10.21
N ALA A 178 -1.98 -18.36 10.28
CA ALA A 178 -0.68 -18.94 10.64
C ALA A 178 0.41 -18.60 9.62
N SER A 179 0.17 -18.83 8.32
CA SER A 179 1.17 -18.53 7.28
C SER A 179 1.50 -17.03 7.20
N VAL A 180 0.49 -16.17 7.39
CA VAL A 180 0.69 -14.72 7.48
C VAL A 180 1.55 -14.34 8.69
N ILE A 181 1.28 -14.92 9.86
CA ILE A 181 2.07 -14.68 11.07
C ILE A 181 3.53 -15.13 10.86
N GLU A 182 3.75 -16.28 10.25
CA GLU A 182 5.07 -16.84 9.99
C GLU A 182 5.91 -15.92 9.10
N VAL A 183 5.38 -15.49 7.95
CA VAL A 183 6.12 -14.57 7.07
C VAL A 183 6.36 -13.21 7.74
N LEU A 184 5.41 -12.69 8.52
CA LEU A 184 5.61 -11.44 9.25
C LEU A 184 6.67 -11.56 10.34
N ASN A 185 6.75 -12.70 11.03
CA ASN A 185 7.81 -12.98 12.00
C ASN A 185 9.16 -13.08 11.31
N PHE A 186 9.26 -13.83 10.22
CA PHE A 186 10.48 -13.96 9.44
C PHE A 186 10.98 -12.58 8.97
N LEU A 187 10.12 -11.79 8.33
CA LEU A 187 10.46 -10.46 7.84
C LEU A 187 10.88 -9.50 8.97
N ASN A 188 10.20 -9.54 10.11
CA ASN A 188 10.43 -8.64 11.23
C ASN A 188 11.64 -9.02 12.10
N ASP A 189 11.84 -10.31 12.38
CA ASP A 189 12.76 -10.76 13.43
C ASP A 189 14.02 -11.42 12.86
N GLU A 190 13.90 -12.15 11.76
CA GLU A 190 15.00 -12.87 11.11
C GLU A 190 15.66 -12.02 10.02
N LEU A 191 14.89 -11.59 9.00
CA LEU A 191 15.39 -10.73 7.93
C LEU A 191 15.53 -9.27 8.38
N ARG A 192 14.82 -8.89 9.44
CA ARG A 192 14.91 -7.58 10.11
C ARG A 192 14.79 -6.40 9.14
N VAL A 193 13.83 -6.47 8.22
CA VAL A 193 13.54 -5.34 7.33
C VAL A 193 13.12 -4.11 8.14
N ASP A 194 13.34 -2.91 7.60
CA ASP A 194 13.06 -1.66 8.30
C ASP A 194 11.57 -1.57 8.64
N ARG A 195 10.72 -1.87 7.65
CA ARG A 195 9.26 -1.87 7.78
C ARG A 195 8.59 -2.83 6.79
N MET A 196 7.41 -3.30 7.17
CA MET A 196 6.56 -4.16 6.34
C MET A 196 5.29 -3.41 5.91
N MET A 197 4.89 -3.59 4.66
CA MET A 197 3.61 -3.15 4.12
C MET A 197 2.76 -4.37 3.84
N LEU A 198 1.49 -4.26 4.19
CA LEU A 198 0.45 -5.22 3.90
C LEU A 198 -0.48 -4.66 2.83
N SER A 199 -0.69 -5.43 1.77
CA SER A 199 -1.69 -5.14 0.74
C SER A 199 -2.71 -6.27 0.75
N PRO A 200 -4.01 -6.00 0.93
CA PRO A 200 -5.01 -7.03 0.70
C PRO A 200 -5.01 -7.36 -0.80
N ALA A 201 -5.11 -8.65 -1.17
CA ALA A 201 -5.18 -9.03 -2.58
C ALA A 201 -6.49 -8.51 -3.19
N TYR A 202 -6.37 -7.46 -3.98
CA TYR A 202 -7.47 -6.88 -4.76
C TYR A 202 -7.64 -7.66 -6.06
N ALA A 203 -8.87 -8.04 -6.41
CA ALA A 203 -9.12 -8.63 -7.71
C ALA A 203 -8.85 -7.59 -8.81
N TYR A 204 -7.92 -7.90 -9.70
CA TYR A 204 -7.71 -7.18 -10.95
C TYR A 204 -8.47 -7.91 -12.05
N ASP A 205 -9.25 -7.21 -12.87
CA ASP A 205 -9.95 -7.81 -14.03
C ASP A 205 -9.00 -8.49 -15.02
N LYS A 206 -7.72 -8.11 -15.00
CA LYS A 206 -6.65 -8.66 -15.84
C LYS A 206 -5.75 -9.68 -15.14
N ALA A 207 -5.94 -10.01 -13.87
CA ALA A 207 -5.11 -11.04 -13.25
C ALA A 207 -5.40 -12.42 -13.88
N PRO A 208 -4.37 -13.24 -14.20
CA PRO A 208 -4.59 -14.62 -14.64
C PRO A 208 -5.42 -15.45 -13.67
N ASP A 209 -5.17 -15.29 -12.36
CA ASP A 209 -6.00 -15.85 -11.31
C ASP A 209 -7.15 -14.89 -10.99
N GLN A 210 -8.39 -15.35 -11.14
CA GLN A 210 -9.61 -14.60 -10.84
C GLN A 210 -10.35 -15.14 -9.60
N GLU A 211 -9.94 -16.31 -9.08
CA GLU A 211 -10.71 -17.07 -8.09
C GLU A 211 -10.16 -16.91 -6.67
N HIS A 212 -8.89 -16.55 -6.50
CA HIS A 212 -8.23 -16.55 -5.18
C HIS A 212 -8.06 -15.18 -4.52
N PHE A 213 -8.91 -14.21 -4.84
CA PHE A 213 -8.91 -12.90 -4.17
C PHE A 213 -9.81 -12.89 -2.93
N LEU A 214 -9.31 -12.34 -1.83
CA LEU A 214 -10.09 -12.24 -0.60
C LEU A 214 -11.23 -11.22 -0.78
N GLY A 215 -12.45 -11.64 -0.46
CA GLY A 215 -13.56 -10.72 -0.25
C GLY A 215 -13.31 -9.79 0.94
N VAL A 216 -14.15 -8.76 1.08
CA VAL A 216 -14.06 -7.80 2.19
C VAL A 216 -14.19 -8.49 3.56
N ALA A 217 -15.14 -9.41 3.69
CA ALA A 217 -15.38 -10.15 4.93
C ALA A 217 -14.21 -11.08 5.28
N GLU A 218 -13.71 -11.84 4.30
CA GLU A 218 -12.60 -12.78 4.46
C GLU A 218 -11.30 -12.04 4.81
N THR A 219 -11.03 -10.91 4.16
CA THR A 219 -9.90 -10.03 4.49
C THR A 219 -9.95 -9.59 5.95
N ARG A 220 -11.12 -9.11 6.40
CA ARG A 220 -11.32 -8.66 7.79
C ARG A 220 -11.13 -9.79 8.78
N GLU A 221 -11.71 -10.95 8.50
CA GLU A 221 -11.58 -12.13 9.35
C GLU A 221 -10.12 -12.58 9.47
N LEU A 222 -9.40 -12.66 8.35
CA LEU A 222 -7.98 -13.00 8.32
C LEU A 222 -7.15 -12.05 9.18
N PHE A 223 -7.24 -10.73 8.91
CA PHE A 223 -6.42 -9.75 9.61
C PHE A 223 -6.82 -9.54 11.08
N SER A 224 -8.10 -9.70 11.42
CA SER A 224 -8.56 -9.72 12.81
C SER A 224 -7.86 -10.83 13.60
N LYS A 225 -7.81 -12.06 13.06
CA LYS A 225 -7.09 -13.20 13.67
C LYS A 225 -5.58 -12.98 13.73
N VAL A 226 -4.98 -12.47 12.65
CA VAL A 226 -3.53 -12.17 12.58
C VAL A 226 -3.11 -11.13 13.61
N PHE A 227 -3.91 -10.06 13.79
CA PHE A 227 -3.60 -8.97 14.72
C PHE A 227 -4.04 -9.20 16.16
N ALA A 228 -4.79 -10.28 16.43
CA ALA A 228 -5.23 -10.65 17.77
C ALA A 228 -4.08 -10.84 18.77
N ASP A 229 -4.45 -10.87 20.06
CA ASP A 229 -3.53 -11.11 21.18
C ASP A 229 -2.38 -10.09 21.29
N GLY A 230 -2.60 -8.89 20.78
CA GLY A 230 -1.60 -7.82 20.79
C GLY A 230 -0.42 -8.03 19.84
N ARG A 231 -0.43 -9.09 19.01
CA ARG A 231 0.65 -9.43 18.06
C ARG A 231 1.06 -8.25 17.18
N ARG A 232 0.08 -7.47 16.73
CA ARG A 232 0.30 -6.28 15.91
C ARG A 232 1.31 -5.29 16.49
N ARG A 233 1.44 -5.18 17.81
CA ARG A 233 2.36 -4.23 18.46
C ARG A 233 3.84 -4.60 18.30
N ARG A 234 4.14 -5.88 18.03
CA ARG A 234 5.51 -6.39 17.83
C ARG A 234 6.06 -6.06 16.45
N TRP A 235 5.19 -5.99 15.45
CA TRP A 235 5.60 -5.83 14.06
C TRP A 235 5.80 -4.38 13.65
N ARG A 236 6.86 -4.15 12.86
CA ARG A 236 7.22 -2.83 12.33
C ARG A 236 6.53 -2.57 11.01
N PHE A 237 5.28 -2.12 11.04
CA PHE A 237 4.56 -1.76 9.81
C PHE A 237 4.87 -0.36 9.29
N ASN A 238 4.87 -0.20 7.96
CA ASN A 238 4.85 1.08 7.24
C ASN A 238 3.40 1.48 6.90
N HIS A 239 2.52 1.38 7.90
CA HIS A 239 1.10 1.69 7.77
C HIS A 239 0.66 2.62 8.89
N SER A 240 -0.37 3.42 8.61
CA SER A 240 -1.05 4.15 9.70
C SER A 240 -1.77 3.13 10.60
N PRO A 241 -1.84 3.36 11.92
CA PRO A 241 -2.61 2.48 12.80
C PRO A 241 -4.06 2.32 12.32
N ARG A 242 -4.66 3.42 11.89
CA ARG A 242 -6.01 3.46 11.34
C ARG A 242 -6.22 2.59 10.10
N PHE A 243 -5.23 2.48 9.22
CA PHE A 243 -5.31 1.58 8.06
C PHE A 243 -5.29 0.11 8.49
N LEU A 244 -4.50 -0.25 9.49
CA LEU A 244 -4.47 -1.60 10.04
C LEU A 244 -5.79 -1.95 10.77
N ASP A 245 -6.39 -0.98 11.46
CA ASP A 245 -7.73 -1.12 12.06
C ASP A 245 -8.78 -1.40 10.96
N PHE A 246 -8.67 -0.70 9.82
CA PHE A 246 -9.54 -0.92 8.67
C PHE A 246 -9.37 -2.30 8.03
N LEU A 247 -8.13 -2.77 7.89
CA LEU A 247 -7.85 -4.13 7.41
C LEU A 247 -8.46 -5.19 8.33
N ALA A 248 -8.44 -4.99 9.64
CA ALA A 248 -9.07 -5.89 10.61
C ALA A 248 -10.60 -5.74 10.71
N GLY A 249 -11.18 -4.72 10.07
CA GLY A 249 -12.62 -4.46 10.11
C GLY A 249 -13.10 -3.67 11.32
N ASP A 250 -12.19 -3.09 12.11
CA ASP A 250 -12.51 -2.30 13.30
C ASP A 250 -13.04 -0.90 12.95
N VAL A 251 -12.69 -0.39 11.77
CA VAL A 251 -13.15 0.92 11.26
C VAL A 251 -13.48 0.83 9.77
N ASP A 252 -14.46 1.62 9.35
CA ASP A 252 -14.79 1.81 7.95
C ASP A 252 -14.24 3.13 7.43
N PHE A 253 -14.03 3.18 6.12
CA PHE A 253 -13.60 4.39 5.47
C PHE A 253 -14.20 4.60 4.08
N ALA A 254 -14.34 5.87 3.72
CA ALA A 254 -14.61 6.28 2.34
C ALA A 254 -13.36 6.12 1.47
N CYS A 255 -13.58 5.76 0.21
CA CYS A 255 -12.51 5.69 -0.79
C CYS A 255 -11.94 7.10 -1.04
N THR A 256 -10.62 7.20 -1.05
CA THR A 256 -9.89 8.42 -1.42
C THR A 256 -8.86 8.10 -2.49
N ALA A 257 -9.27 7.42 -3.56
CA ALA A 257 -8.41 6.99 -4.65
C ALA A 257 -7.52 8.13 -5.22
N TRP A 258 -8.04 9.37 -5.26
CA TRP A 258 -7.29 10.56 -5.67
C TRP A 258 -6.05 10.88 -4.82
N ALA A 259 -5.94 10.30 -3.62
CA ALA A 259 -4.77 10.47 -2.74
C ALA A 259 -3.59 9.60 -3.18
N ILE A 260 -3.84 8.55 -3.97
CA ILE A 260 -2.82 7.69 -4.58
C ILE A 260 -3.10 7.59 -6.09
N PRO A 261 -2.92 8.69 -6.86
CA PRO A 261 -3.10 8.63 -8.30
C PRO A 261 -2.03 7.74 -8.94
N SER A 262 -2.38 7.11 -10.06
CA SER A 262 -1.44 6.33 -10.88
C SER A 262 -1.12 7.07 -12.18
N TYR A 263 0.15 7.09 -12.55
CA TYR A 263 0.64 7.60 -13.83
C TYR A 263 1.47 6.54 -14.55
N SER A 264 1.12 6.25 -15.80
CA SER A 264 1.77 5.21 -16.60
C SER A 264 2.08 5.70 -18.02
N LEU A 265 2.54 4.79 -18.89
CA LEU A 265 2.77 5.09 -20.32
C LEU A 265 1.52 5.61 -21.05
N TYR A 266 0.33 5.39 -20.51
CA TYR A 266 -0.94 5.88 -21.07
C TYR A 266 -1.41 7.22 -20.48
N GLY A 267 -0.70 7.76 -19.47
CA GLY A 267 -1.08 8.97 -18.75
C GLY A 267 -1.64 8.69 -17.35
N TRP A 268 -2.48 9.60 -16.85
CA TRP A 268 -3.09 9.53 -15.52
C TRP A 268 -4.26 8.53 -15.51
N GLN A 269 -4.11 7.38 -14.87
CA GLN A 269 -5.11 6.31 -14.88
C GLN A 269 -6.33 6.65 -14.03
N ARG A 270 -7.54 6.42 -14.57
CA ARG A 270 -8.82 6.60 -13.87
C ARG A 270 -9.40 5.29 -13.32
N PRO A 271 -10.02 5.33 -12.14
CA PRO A 271 -9.82 6.31 -11.06
C PRO A 271 -8.57 6.04 -10.21
N CYS A 272 -7.98 4.84 -10.30
CA CYS A 272 -6.83 4.40 -9.50
C CYS A 272 -6.02 3.32 -10.24
N TYR A 273 -4.94 2.82 -9.65
CA TYR A 273 -4.05 1.83 -10.27
C TYR A 273 -4.69 0.46 -10.54
N LEU A 274 -5.77 0.11 -9.82
CA LEU A 274 -6.47 -1.18 -9.90
C LEU A 274 -7.47 -1.22 -11.06
N MET A 275 -8.22 -0.13 -11.24
CA MET A 275 -9.28 0.02 -12.25
C MET A 275 -8.75 0.79 -13.46
N SER A 276 -9.24 0.48 -14.66
CA SER A 276 -8.76 1.11 -15.90
C SER A 276 -9.92 1.71 -16.71
N ASP A 277 -10.71 2.58 -16.07
CA ASP A 277 -11.90 3.21 -16.67
C ASP A 277 -11.54 4.27 -17.71
N GLY A 278 -10.24 4.57 -17.85
CA GLY A 278 -9.70 5.47 -18.85
C GLY A 278 -8.42 6.14 -18.38
N TYR A 279 -7.96 7.11 -19.15
CA TYR A 279 -6.76 7.90 -18.85
C TYR A 279 -7.03 9.38 -19.05
N ALA A 280 -6.53 10.20 -18.13
CA ALA A 280 -6.50 11.65 -18.23
C ALA A 280 -5.13 12.10 -18.75
N GLN A 281 -5.10 13.20 -19.48
CA GLN A 281 -3.86 13.80 -19.98
C GLN A 281 -3.17 14.65 -18.91
N THR A 282 -3.95 15.24 -18.00
CA THR A 282 -3.41 16.07 -16.90
C THR A 282 -3.94 15.60 -15.54
N TYR A 283 -3.19 15.91 -14.49
CA TYR A 283 -3.58 15.64 -13.10
C TYR A 283 -4.83 16.43 -12.72
N ARG A 284 -4.98 17.66 -13.26
CA ARG A 284 -6.21 18.45 -13.09
C ARG A 284 -7.42 17.71 -13.67
N GLU A 285 -7.32 17.26 -14.92
CA GLU A 285 -8.38 16.53 -15.61
C GLU A 285 -8.74 15.23 -14.86
N LEU A 286 -7.75 14.51 -14.32
CA LEU A 286 -7.98 13.37 -13.44
C LEU A 286 -8.86 13.75 -12.24
N LEU A 287 -8.55 14.85 -11.54
CA LEU A 287 -9.26 15.26 -10.34
C LEU A 287 -10.67 15.83 -10.61
N GLU A 288 -10.82 16.61 -11.68
CA GLU A 288 -12.02 17.38 -11.97
C GLU A 288 -13.06 16.57 -12.77
N GLU A 289 -12.63 15.70 -13.68
CA GLU A 289 -13.54 14.98 -14.59
C GLU A 289 -13.84 13.54 -14.16
N THR A 290 -13.12 12.99 -13.18
CA THR A 290 -13.45 11.67 -12.62
C THR A 290 -14.63 11.81 -11.66
N ASP A 291 -15.69 11.01 -11.86
CA ASP A 291 -16.79 10.91 -10.90
C ASP A 291 -16.38 10.09 -9.67
N TRP A 292 -15.70 10.74 -8.74
CA TRP A 292 -15.25 10.12 -7.49
C TRP A 292 -16.40 9.58 -6.62
N SER A 293 -17.64 10.04 -6.83
CA SER A 293 -18.80 9.58 -6.06
C SER A 293 -19.28 8.19 -6.49
N ALA A 294 -18.90 7.75 -7.69
CA ALA A 294 -19.17 6.40 -8.19
C ALA A 294 -18.31 5.30 -7.53
N TYR A 295 -17.29 5.69 -6.74
CA TYR A 295 -16.30 4.76 -6.17
C TYR A 295 -16.30 4.76 -4.64
N GLY A 296 -16.19 3.57 -4.04
CA GLY A 296 -16.18 3.35 -2.60
C GLY A 296 -17.34 2.48 -2.10
N PRO A 297 -17.42 2.20 -0.78
CA PRO A 297 -18.46 1.35 -0.22
C PRO A 297 -19.83 2.06 -0.24
N GLY A 298 -20.79 1.56 -1.03
CA GLY A 298 -22.14 2.10 -1.20
C GLY A 298 -23.08 1.15 -1.96
N PRO A 299 -24.38 1.46 -2.15
CA PRO A 299 -25.38 0.53 -2.74
C PRO A 299 -25.32 0.39 -4.27
N ARG A 300 -24.55 1.23 -4.97
CA ARG A 300 -24.18 1.03 -6.39
C ARG A 300 -22.68 1.22 -6.59
N PRO A 301 -21.82 0.34 -6.07
CA PRO A 301 -20.39 0.52 -6.22
C PRO A 301 -19.90 -0.30 -7.41
N ALA A 302 -19.17 0.33 -8.33
CA ALA A 302 -18.28 -0.42 -9.24
C ALA A 302 -17.19 -1.19 -8.46
N VAL A 303 -17.05 -0.92 -7.16
CA VAL A 303 -15.98 -1.37 -6.29
C VAL A 303 -16.52 -2.15 -5.09
N ARG A 304 -16.40 -3.47 -5.12
CA ARG A 304 -16.76 -4.35 -3.99
C ARG A 304 -15.61 -4.57 -3.00
N GLN A 305 -14.57 -3.71 -2.98
CA GLN A 305 -13.31 -3.98 -2.29
C GLN A 305 -12.92 -2.88 -1.28
N LEU A 306 -12.09 -3.26 -0.30
CA LEU A 306 -11.65 -2.43 0.82
C LEU A 306 -10.65 -1.35 0.38
N HIS A 307 -11.12 -0.13 0.08
CA HIS A 307 -10.22 1.02 -0.12
C HIS A 307 -10.15 1.90 1.14
N GLY A 308 -9.06 1.76 1.89
CA GLY A 308 -8.78 2.59 3.05
C GLY A 308 -8.10 3.93 2.68
N PRO A 309 -8.51 5.08 3.22
CA PRO A 309 -7.86 6.37 3.14
C PRO A 309 -6.79 6.55 4.21
N LEU A 310 -5.89 7.50 3.96
CA LEU A 310 -5.17 8.21 5.02
C LEU A 310 -5.99 9.43 5.47
N ARG A 311 -6.72 9.32 6.58
CA ARG A 311 -7.15 10.49 7.36
C ARG A 311 -6.51 10.47 8.74
N LEU A 312 -5.56 11.38 8.96
CA LEU A 312 -5.17 11.81 10.30
C LEU A 312 -6.15 12.92 10.74
N ARG A 313 -7.14 12.59 11.59
CA ARG A 313 -7.86 13.60 12.37
C ARG A 313 -7.02 13.91 13.62
N ALA A 314 -6.65 15.17 13.79
CA ALA A 314 -6.44 15.74 15.12
C ALA A 314 -7.83 15.97 15.72
N ASP A 315 -8.15 15.26 16.80
CA ASP A 315 -9.41 15.44 17.52
C ASP A 315 -9.55 16.87 18.05
N ARG A 316 -10.73 17.44 17.87
CA ARG A 316 -11.22 18.56 18.66
C ARG A 316 -12.14 17.99 19.73
N GLY A 317 -11.88 18.39 20.98
CA GLY A 317 -12.92 18.56 21.99
C GLY A 317 -13.21 17.33 22.82
N ALA A 318 -12.50 17.24 23.95
CA ALA A 318 -13.07 16.68 25.16
C ALA A 318 -14.39 17.41 25.47
N GLY A 319 -15.47 16.65 25.58
CA GLY A 319 -16.61 16.99 26.42
C GLY A 319 -16.63 15.95 27.53
N HIS A 320 -16.61 16.42 28.78
CA HIS A 320 -16.96 15.69 30.00
C HIS A 320 -18.17 14.76 29.75
N ASP A 321 -18.19 13.53 30.27
CA ASP A 321 -18.29 13.24 31.70
C ASP A 321 -17.50 11.98 32.13
N GLY A 322 -16.87 12.06 33.30
CA GLY A 322 -16.39 10.89 34.06
C GLY A 322 -17.56 10.14 34.68
N VAL A 323 -17.46 8.84 34.98
CA VAL A 323 -16.78 8.23 36.15
C VAL A 323 -16.95 6.68 36.02
N PRO A 324 -16.09 5.83 36.64
CA PRO A 324 -15.71 4.52 36.11
C PRO A 324 -16.45 3.32 36.72
N ALA A 325 -16.08 2.14 36.20
CA ALA A 325 -16.57 0.80 36.48
C ALA A 325 -16.57 0.33 37.94
N GLY A 326 -17.52 -0.56 38.24
CA GLY A 326 -17.34 -1.68 39.19
C GLY A 326 -18.43 -1.83 40.25
N VAL A 327 -19.18 -2.94 40.21
CA VAL A 327 -19.26 -3.99 41.25
C VAL A 327 -20.52 -4.85 41.02
N ASP A 328 -20.28 -6.16 41.13
CA ASP A 328 -21.16 -7.30 40.93
C ASP A 328 -22.14 -7.55 42.11
N SER A 329 -23.21 -8.27 41.76
CA SER A 329 -23.96 -9.24 42.58
C SER A 329 -25.20 -8.81 43.38
N ARG A 330 -26.27 -9.62 43.15
CA ARG A 330 -27.41 -9.99 44.03
C ARG A 330 -28.75 -9.26 43.83
N THR A 331 -29.67 -9.99 43.19
CA THR A 331 -31.12 -9.96 43.39
C THR A 331 -31.48 -10.11 44.89
N PRO A 332 -32.62 -9.58 45.38
CA PRO A 332 -33.91 -10.22 45.10
C PRO A 332 -35.10 -9.27 44.83
N VAL A 333 -35.97 -9.78 43.94
CA VAL A 333 -37.44 -9.71 43.94
C VAL A 333 -38.09 -9.02 45.16
N LEU A 334 -38.88 -7.98 44.89
CA LEU A 334 -40.07 -7.67 45.68
C LEU A 334 -41.24 -7.33 44.76
N LYS A 335 -42.30 -8.12 44.94
CA LYS A 335 -43.65 -8.00 44.39
C LYS A 335 -44.37 -6.80 45.02
N GLY A 336 -45.32 -6.23 44.26
CA GLY A 336 -46.67 -6.06 44.77
C GLY A 336 -47.26 -4.66 44.71
N LEU A 337 -48.35 -4.56 43.92
CA LEU A 337 -49.58 -3.78 44.16
C LEU A 337 -49.41 -2.25 44.00
N ASP A 338 -50.29 -1.50 43.32
CA ASP A 338 -51.74 -1.62 43.31
C ASP A 338 -52.39 -0.82 42.14
N THR A 339 -53.49 -1.38 41.62
CA THR A 339 -54.75 -0.83 41.05
C THR A 339 -54.88 0.70 40.85
N SER A 340 -55.23 1.23 39.67
CA SER A 340 -56.55 1.32 38.97
C SER A 340 -56.88 2.82 38.67
N PRO A 341 -57.89 3.18 37.86
CA PRO A 341 -58.88 2.39 37.12
C PRO A 341 -58.60 2.20 35.62
#